data_AF-A0A0D0ED86-F1
#
_entry.id   AF-A0A0D0ED86-F1
#
_cell.length_a   1.000
_cell.length_b   1.000
_cell.length_c   1.000
_cell.angle_alpha   90.00
_cell.angle_beta   90.00
_cell.angle_gamma   90.00
#
_symmetry.space_group_name_H-M   'P 1'
#
loop_
_entity.id
_entity.type
_entity.pdbx_description
1 polymer ?
#
loop_
_entity_poly.entity_id
_entity_poly.type
_entity_poly.pdbx_seq_one_letter_code
_entity_poly.pdbx_strand_id
1 'polypeptide(L)' 'RLAYKIIHLITIVLPAWKDILCELQMTISLMHCDVATHWNSTFDMLEYALKHRKAMDTM' A
#
# COMPACT_ATOMS: atom_id res chain seq x y z
N ARG A 1 -6.56 17.79 -11.30
CA ARG A 1 -6.31 16.39 -11.75
C ARG A 1 -5.21 15.75 -10.90
N LEU A 2 -5.51 15.49 -9.61
CA LEU A 2 -4.58 14.85 -8.65
C LEU A 2 -4.93 13.37 -8.48
N ALA A 3 -6.22 13.05 -8.33
CA ALA A 3 -6.73 11.69 -8.24
C ALA A 3 -6.22 10.77 -9.38
N TYR A 4 -6.22 11.25 -10.62
CA TYR A 4 -5.68 10.48 -11.76
C TYR A 4 -4.20 10.12 -11.63
N LYS A 5 -3.37 11.01 -11.05
CA LYS A 5 -1.94 10.73 -10.84
C LYS A 5 -1.75 9.71 -9.71
N ILE A 6 -2.56 9.80 -8.66
CA ILE A 6 -2.56 8.86 -7.52
C ILE A 6 -3.01 7.46 -7.99
N ILE A 7 -4.12 7.36 -8.73
CA ILE A 7 -4.62 6.10 -9.28
C ILE A 7 -3.58 5.44 -10.18
N HIS A 8 -2.93 6.23 -11.04
CA HIS A 8 -1.89 5.70 -11.92
C HIS A 8 -0.67 5.20 -11.13
N LEU A 9 -0.24 5.92 -10.10
CA LEU A 9 0.84 5.50 -9.21
C LEU A 9 0.50 4.21 -8.47
N ILE A 10 -0.71 4.08 -7.93
CA ILE A 10 -1.20 2.86 -7.27
C ILE A 10 -1.21 1.69 -8.25
N THR A 11 -1.61 1.91 -9.50
CA THR A 11 -1.63 0.87 -10.54
C THR A 11 -0.23 0.34 -10.85
N ILE A 12 0.80 1.18 -10.75
CA ILE A 12 2.21 0.79 -10.95
C ILE A 12 2.78 0.11 -9.70
N VAL A 13 2.43 0.60 -8.51
CA VAL A 13 3.00 0.13 -7.24
C VAL A 13 2.37 -1.18 -6.76
N LEU A 14 1.08 -1.41 -7.00
CA LEU A 14 0.37 -2.60 -6.51
C LEU A 14 0.92 -3.94 -7.03
N PRO A 15 1.32 -4.09 -8.32
CA PRO A 15 1.98 -5.30 -8.79
C PRO A 15 3.30 -5.57 -8.05
N ALA A 16 4.18 -4.57 -7.96
CA ALA A 16 5.46 -4.69 -7.28
C ALA A 16 5.28 -5.03 -5.78
N TRP A 17 4.30 -4.43 -5.12
CA TRP A 17 3.95 -4.74 -3.74
C TRP A 17 3.53 -6.20 -3.56
N LYS A 18 2.71 -6.74 -4.47
CA LYS A 18 2.31 -8.15 -4.44
C LYS A 18 3.51 -9.07 -4.61
N ASP A 19 4.42 -8.75 -5.53
CA ASP A 19 5.61 -9.56 -5.79
C ASP A 19 6.51 -9.62 -4.55
N ILE A 20 6.76 -8.48 -3.91
CA ILE A 20 7.53 -8.40 -2.65
C ILE A 20 6.85 -9.21 -1.54
N LEU A 21 5.52 -9.12 -1.38
CA LEU A 21 4.81 -9.91 -0.37
C LEU A 21 4.90 -11.42 -0.65
N CYS A 22 4.84 -11.83 -1.91
CA CYS A 22 5.04 -13.21 -2.32
C CYS A 22 6.45 -13.70 -2.00
N GLU A 23 7.48 -12.92 -2.33
CA GLU A 23 8.89 -13.25 -2.07
C GLU A 23 9.16 -13.38 -0.56
N LEU A 24 8.55 -12.52 0.24
CA LEU A 24 8.68 -12.53 1.70
C LEU A 24 7.77 -13.56 2.40
N GLN A 25 6.97 -14.33 1.63
CA GLN A 25 5.96 -15.28 2.13
C GLN A 25 4.98 -14.63 3.13
N MET A 26 4.68 -13.36 2.94
CA MET A 26 3.73 -12.61 3.76
C MET A 26 2.30 -12.73 3.19
N THR A 27 1.30 -12.46 4.03
CA THR A 27 -0.09 -12.45 3.57
C THR A 27 -0.28 -11.38 2.50
N ILE A 28 -0.61 -11.81 1.28
CA ILE A 28 -0.89 -10.92 0.17
C ILE A 28 -2.14 -10.10 0.51
N SER A 29 -1.95 -8.80 0.67
CA SER A 29 -3.03 -7.84 0.90
C SER A 29 -2.72 -6.53 0.19
N LEU A 30 -3.75 -5.76 -0.12
CA LEU A 30 -3.60 -4.44 -0.75
C LEU A 30 -3.60 -3.38 0.34
N MET A 31 -2.59 -2.49 0.30
CA MET A 31 -2.61 -1.30 1.14
C MET A 31 -3.80 -0.42 0.73
N HIS A 32 -4.65 -0.08 1.70
CA HIS A 32 -5.80 0.76 1.46
C HIS A 32 -5.37 2.22 1.30
N CYS A 33 -5.17 2.67 0.06
CA CYS A 33 -4.85 4.07 -0.25
C CYS A 33 -6.13 4.87 -0.51
N ASP A 34 -7.04 4.92 0.46
CA ASP A 34 -8.22 5.78 0.39
C ASP A 34 -7.98 7.08 1.16
N VAL A 35 -7.63 8.15 0.44
CA VAL A 35 -7.21 9.44 0.99
C VAL A 35 -8.40 10.40 1.18
N ALA A 36 -9.54 10.14 0.54
CA ALA A 36 -10.57 11.17 0.39
C ALA A 36 -11.70 11.12 1.43
N THR A 37 -11.93 9.97 2.09
CA THR A 37 -13.24 9.73 2.72
C THR A 37 -13.27 9.44 4.21
N HIS A 38 -12.12 9.29 4.90
CA HIS A 38 -12.14 8.88 6.31
C HIS A 38 -11.05 9.52 7.17
N TRP A 39 -11.45 10.02 8.36
CA TRP A 39 -10.58 10.72 9.32
C TRP A 39 -9.46 9.82 9.90
N ASN A 40 -9.61 8.49 9.80
CA ASN A 40 -8.61 7.52 10.26
C ASN A 40 -7.76 6.91 9.14
N SER A 41 -7.93 7.33 7.88
CA SER A 41 -7.20 6.77 6.73
C SER A 41 -5.67 6.80 6.90
N THR A 42 -5.14 7.87 7.48
CA THR A 42 -3.69 7.98 7.75
C THR A 42 -3.23 7.03 8.86
N PHE A 43 -4.06 6.86 9.90
CA PHE A 43 -3.76 5.92 10.99
C PHE A 43 -3.79 4.47 10.49
N ASP A 44 -4.83 4.10 9.73
CA ASP A 44 -4.99 2.76 9.17
C ASP A 44 -3.87 2.44 8.17
N MET A 45 -3.45 3.41 7.35
CA MET A 45 -2.30 3.26 6.46
C MET A 45 -0.98 3.06 7.24
N LEU A 46 -0.74 3.83 8.30
CA LEU A 46 0.47 3.68 9.12
C LEU A 46 0.48 2.34 9.85
N GLU A 47 -0.64 1.92 10.41
CA GLU A 47 -0.77 0.63 11.08
C GLU A 47 -0.53 -0.52 10.09
N TYR A 48 -1.10 -0.44 8.89
CA TYR A 48 -0.87 -1.41 7.82
C TYR A 48 0.61 -1.45 7.39
N ALA A 49 1.24 -0.28 7.20
CA ALA A 49 2.65 -0.19 6.83
C ALA A 49 3.57 -0.78 7.90
N LEU A 50 3.25 -0.59 9.19
CA LEU A 50 3.99 -1.20 10.29
C LEU A 50 3.83 -2.73 10.32
N LYS A 51 2.62 -3.25 10.08
CA LYS A 51 2.36 -4.70 9.96
C LYS A 51 3.14 -5.33 8.79
N HIS A 52 3.36 -4.56 7.72
CA HIS A 52 4.09 -5.00 6.53
C HIS A 52 5.49 -4.38 6.41
N ARG A 53 6.09 -3.97 7.54
CA ARG A 53 7.37 -3.23 7.55
C ARG A 53 8.49 -3.93 6.79
N LYS A 54 8.57 -5.26 6.89
CA LYS A 54 9.57 -6.06 6.16
C LYS A 54 9.46 -5.90 4.63
N ALA A 55 8.25 -5.80 4.12
CA ALA A 55 7.99 -5.54 2.70
C ALA A 55 8.28 -4.07 2.34
N MET A 56 7.90 -3.13 3.21
CA MET A 56 8.21 -1.70 3.03
C MET A 56 9.72 -1.41 2.98
N ASP A 57 10.51 -2.10 3.81
CA ASP A 57 11.98 -1.95 3.84
C ASP A 57 12.68 -2.59 2.62
N THR A 58 11.97 -3.44 1.87
CA THR A 58 12.49 -4.13 0.66
C THR A 58 12.17 -3.37 -0.63
N MET A 59 11.18 -2.49 -0.58
CA MET A 59 10.65 -1.73 -1.71
C MET A 59 11.49 -0.48 -2.01
#